data_AF-A8ESZ5-F1
#
_entry.id   AF-A8ESZ5-F1
#
_cell.length_a   1.000
_cell.length_b   1.000
_cell.length_c   1.000
_cell.angle_alpha   90.00
_cell.angle_beta   90.00
_cell.angle_gamma   90.00
#
_symmetry.space_group_name_H-M   'P 1'
#
loop_
_entity.id
_entity.type
_entity.pdbx_description
1 polymer ?
#
loop_
_entity_poly.entity_id
_entity_poly.type
_entity_poly.pdbx_seq_one_letter_code
_entity_poly.pdbx_strand_id
1 'polypeptide(L)'
;MNIIKSKLTKINSNWNEYYFIKEFFQKKINFTDEVKTNYYGDLNNYLHDTLSLVKSFKKIKSDADYISQIIVLLQVIYTQQDLIDELLYIFKLAKSTNEDKNPNRDIRNELIGHPISRNKKDNNKLKSSILFDIRNRDENYISYAKYSMRKSELKKYSIDEIIENHKNFLNKYLDKILNKIEKEIKEYKKTIEKVFNIPLINQFEYIDRIDKELLSSISYIFEKESLKYYYQNRTKHIRYSYCLEKYERVLKSVITGKEDKTKYYSLIEIYDEEQLYKKDKIFTIDFYIEKYKDNEIVLNELNNMKKNINNNAEYYSSLNFLCENEKQF
;
A
#
# COMPACT_ATOMS: atom_id res chain seq x y z
N MET A 1 22.09 1.32 -3.82
CA MET A 1 20.70 1.56 -4.25
C MET A 1 19.75 0.40 -3.95
N ASN A 2 20.20 -0.86 -3.87
CA ASN A 2 19.32 -2.00 -3.55
C ASN A 2 18.51 -1.84 -2.26
N ILE A 3 19.12 -1.29 -1.20
CA ILE A 3 18.43 -1.02 0.07
C ILE A 3 17.27 -0.03 -0.12
N ILE A 4 17.49 1.07 -0.85
CA ILE A 4 16.46 2.05 -1.17
C ILE A 4 15.32 1.41 -1.96
N LYS A 5 15.66 0.62 -2.99
CA LYS A 5 14.68 -0.11 -3.79
C LYS A 5 13.82 -1.05 -2.91
N SER A 6 14.45 -1.81 -2.02
CA SER A 6 13.75 -2.67 -1.06
C SER A 6 12.79 -1.89 -0.15
N LYS A 7 13.22 -0.72 0.36
CA LYS A 7 12.36 0.16 1.17
C LYS A 7 11.14 0.65 0.38
N LEU A 8 11.33 1.11 -0.86
CA LEU A 8 10.21 1.53 -1.73
C LEU A 8 9.25 0.38 -2.01
N THR A 9 9.76 -0.81 -2.32
CA THR A 9 8.93 -2.01 -2.51
C THR A 9 8.12 -2.31 -1.25
N LYS A 10 8.73 -2.26 -0.05
CA LYS A 10 8.02 -2.46 1.22
C LYS A 10 6.94 -1.41 1.44
N ILE A 11 7.22 -0.13 1.18
CA ILE A 11 6.21 0.95 1.28
C ILE A 11 5.05 0.68 0.31
N ASN A 12 5.34 0.31 -0.93
CA ASN A 12 4.33 0.02 -1.96
C ASN A 12 3.46 -1.20 -1.61
N SER A 13 4.04 -2.27 -1.08
CA SER A 13 3.27 -3.42 -0.58
C SER A 13 2.31 -3.00 0.54
N ASN A 14 2.78 -2.22 1.51
CA ASN A 14 1.92 -1.72 2.59
C ASN A 14 0.87 -0.72 2.08
N TRP A 15 1.18 0.08 1.07
CA TRP A 15 0.21 0.96 0.42
C TRP A 15 -0.97 0.16 -0.13
N ASN A 16 -0.68 -0.86 -0.94
CA ASN A 16 -1.72 -1.68 -1.58
C ASN A 16 -2.52 -2.50 -0.57
N GLU A 17 -1.86 -3.05 0.46
CA GLU A 17 -2.51 -3.88 1.48
C GLU A 17 -3.37 -3.07 2.45
N TYR A 18 -2.94 -1.86 2.82
CA TYR A 18 -3.56 -1.08 3.89
C TYR A 18 -4.15 0.24 3.42
N TYR A 19 -3.35 1.14 2.83
CA TYR A 19 -3.79 2.52 2.57
C TYR A 19 -4.75 2.64 1.39
N PHE A 20 -4.59 1.81 0.35
CA PHE A 20 -5.44 1.88 -0.82
C PHE A 20 -6.87 1.42 -0.53
N ILE A 21 -7.03 0.36 0.28
CA ILE A 21 -8.31 -0.32 0.48
C ILE A 21 -8.98 0.11 1.79
N LYS A 22 -8.23 0.29 2.88
CA LYS A 22 -8.82 0.40 4.22
C LYS A 22 -9.01 1.85 4.66
N GLU A 23 -10.26 2.23 4.91
CA GLU A 23 -10.62 3.57 5.41
C GLU A 23 -9.85 3.98 6.68
N PHE A 24 -9.56 3.02 7.57
CA PHE A 24 -8.79 3.27 8.79
C PHE A 24 -7.45 3.97 8.51
N PHE A 25 -6.75 3.52 7.46
CA PHE A 25 -5.44 4.04 7.07
C PHE A 25 -5.57 5.31 6.24
N GLN A 26 -6.57 5.38 5.36
CA GLN A 26 -6.86 6.56 4.53
C GLN A 26 -7.07 7.82 5.39
N LYS A 27 -7.75 7.70 6.54
CA LYS A 27 -7.97 8.80 7.50
C LYS A 27 -6.65 9.36 8.08
N LYS A 28 -5.56 8.58 8.08
CA LYS A 28 -4.25 8.93 8.66
C LYS A 28 -3.25 9.54 7.68
N ILE A 29 -3.64 9.66 6.42
CA ILE A 29 -2.85 10.25 5.33
C ILE A 29 -3.63 11.36 4.63
N ASN A 30 -3.00 12.07 3.71
CA ASN A 30 -3.66 13.03 2.83
C ASN A 30 -4.30 12.27 1.66
N PHE A 31 -5.42 11.58 1.91
CA PHE A 31 -6.13 10.79 0.90
C PHE A 31 -7.11 11.64 0.08
N THR A 32 -6.56 12.58 -0.69
CA THR A 32 -7.32 13.48 -1.58
C THR A 32 -7.83 12.75 -2.82
N ASP A 33 -8.72 13.38 -3.60
CA ASP A 33 -9.21 12.79 -4.85
C ASP A 33 -8.10 12.52 -5.86
N GLU A 34 -7.04 13.32 -5.86
CA GLU A 34 -5.83 13.06 -6.65
C GLU A 34 -5.12 11.77 -6.19
N VAL A 35 -4.96 11.59 -4.88
CA VAL A 35 -4.31 10.40 -4.30
C VAL A 35 -5.14 9.12 -4.52
N LYS A 36 -6.47 9.24 -4.68
CA LYS A 36 -7.36 8.12 -5.05
C LYS A 36 -7.16 7.64 -6.48
N THR A 37 -6.55 8.45 -7.34
CA THR A 37 -6.15 8.03 -8.70
C THR A 37 -4.86 7.20 -8.65
N ASN A 38 -4.10 7.15 -9.74
CA ASN A 38 -2.79 6.51 -9.80
C ASN A 38 -1.65 7.38 -9.26
N TYR A 39 -1.92 8.57 -8.69
CA TYR A 39 -0.89 9.54 -8.28
C TYR A 39 0.22 8.95 -7.40
N TYR A 40 -0.13 8.18 -6.36
CA TYR A 40 0.88 7.49 -5.53
C TYR A 40 1.71 6.49 -6.36
N GLY A 41 1.05 5.72 -7.21
CA GLY A 41 1.69 4.74 -8.09
C GLY A 41 2.67 5.40 -9.05
N ASP A 42 2.30 6.53 -9.63
CA ASP A 42 3.15 7.32 -10.52
C ASP A 42 4.41 7.82 -9.79
N LEU A 43 4.26 8.38 -8.59
CA LEU A 43 5.39 8.83 -7.76
C LEU A 43 6.36 7.67 -7.45
N ASN A 44 5.82 6.54 -6.99
CA ASN A 44 6.62 5.40 -6.59
C ASN A 44 7.34 4.75 -7.78
N ASN A 45 6.65 4.57 -8.91
CA ASN A 45 7.24 4.02 -10.13
C ASN A 45 8.31 4.94 -10.71
N TYR A 46 8.03 6.26 -10.79
CA TYR A 46 9.02 7.22 -11.28
C TYR A 46 10.28 7.24 -10.40
N LEU A 47 10.10 7.26 -9.08
CA LEU A 47 11.22 7.21 -8.14
C LEU A 47 12.03 5.91 -8.34
N HIS A 48 11.36 4.77 -8.44
CA HIS A 48 11.97 3.46 -8.64
C HIS A 48 12.78 3.38 -9.95
N ASP A 49 12.21 3.81 -11.08
CA ASP A 49 12.83 3.71 -12.40
C ASP A 49 14.07 4.61 -12.52
N THR A 50 14.03 5.76 -11.87
CA THR A 50 15.14 6.72 -11.90
C THR A 50 16.28 6.39 -10.92
N LEU A 51 16.11 5.46 -9.96
CA LEU A 51 17.19 5.07 -9.02
C LEU A 51 18.46 4.61 -9.73
N SER A 52 18.32 3.92 -10.87
CA SER A 52 19.43 3.37 -11.67
C SER A 52 20.27 4.44 -12.38
N LEU A 53 19.76 5.69 -12.41
CA LEU A 53 20.43 6.83 -13.02
C LEU A 53 21.37 7.54 -12.02
N VAL A 54 21.21 7.32 -10.71
CA VAL A 54 22.14 7.81 -9.69
C VAL A 54 23.31 6.83 -9.57
N LYS A 55 24.35 7.06 -10.36
CA LYS A 55 25.54 6.20 -10.47
C LYS A 55 26.79 7.02 -10.79
N SER A 56 27.96 6.44 -10.52
CA SER A 56 29.26 7.02 -10.86
C SER A 56 29.39 7.20 -12.38
N PHE A 57 30.26 8.11 -12.80
CA PHE A 57 30.43 8.37 -14.22
C PHE A 57 31.01 7.16 -14.94
N LYS A 58 30.54 6.97 -16.17
CA LYS A 58 31.19 6.07 -17.13
C LYS A 58 32.37 6.79 -17.74
N LYS A 59 33.21 6.00 -18.42
CA LYS A 59 34.33 6.50 -19.20
C LYS A 59 33.93 7.71 -20.06
N ILE A 60 34.57 8.84 -19.81
CA ILE A 60 34.24 10.11 -20.47
C ILE A 60 34.74 10.10 -21.91
N LYS A 61 33.82 10.27 -22.87
CA LYS A 61 34.14 10.21 -24.30
C LYS A 61 34.38 11.57 -24.94
N SER A 62 33.78 12.62 -24.39
CA SER A 62 33.85 13.99 -24.92
C SER A 62 33.43 15.02 -23.86
N ASP A 63 33.59 16.31 -24.17
CA ASP A 63 33.06 17.40 -23.35
C ASP A 63 31.55 17.34 -23.16
N ALA A 64 30.83 17.09 -24.26
CA ALA A 64 29.38 16.95 -24.24
C ALA A 64 28.95 15.77 -23.36
N ASP A 65 29.69 14.65 -23.40
CA ASP A 65 29.43 13.49 -22.56
C ASP A 65 29.67 13.81 -21.07
N TYR A 66 30.78 14.48 -20.72
CA TYR A 66 31.05 14.91 -19.34
C TYR A 66 29.95 15.81 -18.77
N ILE A 67 29.58 16.85 -19.53
CA ILE A 67 28.51 17.77 -19.13
C ILE A 67 27.17 17.03 -19.01
N SER A 68 26.86 16.13 -19.94
CA SER A 68 25.62 15.34 -19.91
C SER A 68 25.55 14.44 -18.68
N GLN A 69 26.63 13.75 -18.33
CA GLN A 69 26.68 12.89 -17.14
C GLN A 69 26.49 13.70 -15.84
N ILE A 70 27.09 14.89 -15.75
CA ILE A 70 26.86 15.83 -14.63
C ILE A 70 25.38 16.23 -14.55
N ILE A 71 24.80 16.65 -15.69
CA ILE A 71 23.41 17.10 -15.74
C ILE A 71 22.47 15.99 -15.32
N VAL A 72 22.63 14.79 -15.87
CA VAL A 72 21.78 13.64 -15.54
C VAL A 72 21.86 13.32 -14.06
N LEU A 73 23.05 13.19 -13.49
CA LEU A 73 23.21 12.83 -12.07
C LEU A 73 22.54 13.86 -11.15
N LEU A 74 22.87 15.14 -11.32
CA LEU A 74 22.39 16.21 -10.45
C LEU A 74 20.89 16.48 -10.62
N GLN A 75 20.38 16.41 -11.86
CA GLN A 75 18.97 16.62 -12.14
C GLN A 75 18.10 15.47 -11.62
N VAL A 76 18.55 14.22 -11.76
CA VAL A 76 17.85 13.07 -11.19
C VAL A 76 17.79 13.17 -9.66
N ILE A 77 18.91 13.49 -9.01
CA ILE A 77 18.95 13.71 -7.55
C ILE A 77 17.94 14.77 -7.13
N TYR A 78 17.93 15.93 -7.81
CA TYR A 78 16.99 17.01 -7.55
C TYR A 78 15.54 16.55 -7.66
N THR A 79 15.19 15.88 -8.77
CA THR A 79 13.83 15.37 -9.00
C THR A 79 13.43 14.36 -7.93
N GLN A 80 14.31 13.42 -7.57
CA GLN A 80 14.03 12.44 -6.53
C GLN A 80 13.85 13.08 -5.15
N GLN A 81 14.58 14.15 -4.83
CA GLN A 81 14.37 14.90 -3.58
C GLN A 81 12.99 15.55 -3.51
N ASP A 82 12.49 16.09 -4.63
CA ASP A 82 11.15 16.69 -4.67
C ASP A 82 10.06 15.59 -4.65
N LEU A 83 10.26 14.44 -5.30
CA LEU A 83 9.34 13.29 -5.19
C LEU A 83 9.23 12.75 -3.76
N ILE A 84 10.33 12.73 -2.99
CA ILE A 84 10.30 12.35 -1.58
C ILE A 84 9.42 13.32 -0.78
N ASP A 85 9.44 14.62 -1.08
CA ASP A 85 8.55 15.56 -0.40
C ASP A 85 7.08 15.31 -0.70
N GLU A 86 6.75 14.95 -1.94
CA GLU A 86 5.39 14.57 -2.30
C GLU A 86 4.94 13.32 -1.53
N LEU A 87 5.82 12.32 -1.41
CA LEU A 87 5.55 11.16 -0.57
C LEU A 87 5.37 11.55 0.91
N LEU A 88 6.22 12.41 1.46
CA LEU A 88 6.08 12.88 2.85
C LEU A 88 4.75 13.62 3.05
N TYR A 89 4.33 14.43 2.08
CA TYR A 89 3.04 15.09 2.09
C TYR A 89 1.89 14.08 2.11
N ILE A 90 1.88 13.06 1.23
CA ILE A 90 0.86 12.01 1.24
C ILE A 90 0.78 11.38 2.64
N PHE A 91 1.91 11.00 3.21
CA PHE A 91 1.97 10.38 4.54
C PHE A 91 1.76 11.36 5.72
N LYS A 92 1.35 12.62 5.49
CA LYS A 92 1.17 13.64 6.55
C LYS A 92 2.41 13.78 7.45
N LEU A 93 3.60 13.68 6.87
CA LEU A 93 4.88 13.86 7.54
C LEU A 93 5.44 15.25 7.25
N ALA A 94 6.31 15.73 8.14
CA ALA A 94 7.03 16.98 7.89
C ALA A 94 7.89 16.85 6.62
N LYS A 95 7.85 17.91 5.79
CA LYS A 95 8.67 18.04 4.59
C LYS A 95 10.15 17.89 4.91
N SER A 96 10.94 17.44 3.93
CA SER A 96 12.38 17.35 4.13
C SER A 96 13.04 18.72 4.28
N THR A 97 14.12 18.78 5.07
CA THR A 97 14.80 20.04 5.38
C THR A 97 15.77 20.43 4.28
N ASN A 98 16.08 21.74 4.19
CA ASN A 98 17.05 22.23 3.21
C ASN A 98 18.45 21.70 3.53
N GLU A 99 18.82 21.57 4.80
CA GLU A 99 20.13 21.05 5.22
C GLU A 99 20.38 19.64 4.68
N ASP A 100 19.35 18.80 4.59
CA ASP A 100 19.50 17.45 4.05
C ASP A 100 19.60 17.43 2.52
N LYS A 101 19.06 18.44 1.82
CA LYS A 101 19.07 18.51 0.35
C LYS A 101 20.28 19.24 -0.20
N ASN A 102 20.66 20.32 0.47
CA ASN A 102 21.62 21.32 0.03
C ASN A 102 22.99 20.75 -0.36
N PRO A 103 23.55 19.70 0.28
CA PRO A 103 24.82 19.11 -0.15
C PRO A 103 24.87 18.80 -1.65
N ASN A 104 23.74 18.37 -2.23
CA ASN A 104 23.63 18.11 -3.67
C ASN A 104 22.85 19.20 -4.42
N ARG A 105 21.80 19.76 -3.79
CA ARG A 105 20.91 20.75 -4.42
C ARG A 105 21.64 22.05 -4.73
N ASP A 106 22.60 22.47 -3.90
CA ASP A 106 23.38 23.67 -4.14
C ASP A 106 24.31 23.50 -5.34
N ILE A 107 24.98 22.34 -5.46
CA ILE A 107 25.82 22.00 -6.61
C ILE A 107 25.00 22.06 -7.91
N ARG A 108 23.81 21.45 -7.91
CA ARG A 108 22.88 21.48 -9.05
C ARG A 108 22.42 22.90 -9.37
N ASN A 109 22.04 23.66 -8.35
CA ASN A 109 21.52 25.01 -8.53
C ASN A 109 22.57 25.95 -9.11
N GLU A 110 23.84 25.79 -8.72
CA GLU A 110 24.93 26.57 -9.28
C GLU A 110 25.22 26.15 -10.73
N LEU A 111 25.37 24.85 -11.01
CA LEU A 111 25.79 24.38 -12.33
C LEU A 111 24.70 24.43 -13.41
N ILE A 112 23.45 24.12 -13.04
CA ILE A 112 22.38 23.79 -13.99
C ILE A 112 21.20 24.71 -13.81
N GLY A 113 20.78 24.96 -12.57
CA GLY A 113 19.60 25.77 -12.29
C GLY A 113 19.80 27.25 -12.62
N HIS A 114 20.90 27.83 -12.13
CA HIS A 114 21.22 29.25 -12.21
C HIS A 114 22.71 29.49 -12.50
N PRO A 115 23.23 28.99 -13.65
CA PRO A 115 24.64 29.16 -14.01
C PRO A 115 25.07 30.62 -14.14
N ILE A 116 24.12 31.54 -14.37
CA ILE A 116 24.31 32.99 -14.23
C ILE A 116 23.32 33.48 -13.18
N SER A 117 23.82 33.79 -11.99
CA SER A 117 23.01 34.27 -10.86
C SER A 117 23.11 35.79 -10.75
N ARG A 118 21.98 36.47 -10.60
CA ARG A 118 21.88 37.92 -10.44
C ARG A 118 21.08 38.29 -9.20
N ASN A 119 21.45 39.37 -8.53
CA ASN A 119 20.71 39.88 -7.39
C ASN A 119 19.54 40.76 -7.85
N LYS A 120 18.32 40.24 -7.78
CA LYS A 120 17.10 40.97 -8.15
C LYS A 120 16.86 42.23 -7.31
N LYS A 121 17.36 42.26 -6.06
CA LYS A 121 17.20 43.40 -5.15
C LYS A 121 18.26 44.50 -5.36
N ASP A 122 19.30 44.24 -6.14
CA ASP A 122 20.39 45.18 -6.42
C ASP A 122 20.54 45.37 -7.93
N ASN A 123 19.52 45.96 -8.56
CA ASN A 123 19.47 46.28 -9.99
C ASN A 123 19.97 45.16 -10.92
N ASN A 124 19.65 43.89 -10.61
CA ASN A 124 20.09 42.72 -11.38
C ASN A 124 21.61 42.60 -11.57
N LYS A 125 22.41 43.12 -10.63
CA LYS A 125 23.87 42.95 -10.65
C LYS A 125 24.24 41.47 -10.62
N LEU A 126 25.32 41.14 -11.35
CA LEU A 126 25.87 39.79 -11.38
C LEU A 126 26.33 39.38 -9.97
N LYS A 127 25.73 38.31 -9.44
CA LYS A 127 26.14 37.68 -8.18
C LYS A 127 27.24 36.67 -8.45
N SER A 128 27.00 35.75 -9.38
CA SER A 128 27.99 34.77 -9.81
C SER A 128 27.72 34.22 -11.20
N SER A 129 28.76 33.72 -11.86
CA SER A 129 28.65 32.93 -13.09
C SER A 129 29.52 31.68 -13.00
N ILE A 130 29.08 30.59 -13.62
CA ILE A 130 29.73 29.28 -13.56
C ILE A 130 30.25 28.86 -14.93
N LEU A 131 31.41 28.21 -14.95
CA LEU A 131 32.00 27.58 -16.13
C LEU A 131 32.46 26.15 -15.78
N PHE A 132 32.03 25.15 -16.54
CA PHE A 132 32.50 23.78 -16.38
C PHE A 132 34.01 23.68 -16.61
N ASP A 133 34.73 22.93 -15.76
CA ASP A 133 36.15 22.69 -15.95
C ASP A 133 36.39 21.53 -16.95
N ILE A 134 36.12 21.82 -18.22
CA ILE A 134 36.25 20.86 -19.33
C ILE A 134 37.70 20.46 -19.63
N ARG A 135 38.69 21.16 -19.07
CA ARG A 135 40.11 20.83 -19.31
C ARG A 135 40.61 19.76 -18.35
N ASN A 136 40.02 19.67 -17.16
CA ASN A 136 40.35 18.69 -16.12
C ASN A 136 39.20 17.70 -15.89
N ARG A 137 38.67 17.12 -16.99
CA ARG A 137 37.60 16.12 -16.92
C ARG A 137 38.07 14.93 -16.09
N ASP A 138 37.26 14.54 -15.12
CA ASP A 138 37.58 13.49 -14.16
C ASP A 138 36.33 12.62 -13.94
N GLU A 139 36.50 11.31 -14.00
CA GLU A 139 35.42 10.33 -13.83
C GLU A 139 34.95 10.23 -12.37
N ASN A 140 35.74 10.72 -11.42
CA ASN A 140 35.45 10.67 -9.99
C ASN A 140 35.01 12.03 -9.41
N TYR A 141 35.16 13.12 -10.18
CA TYR A 141 34.90 14.47 -9.69
C TYR A 141 34.12 15.35 -10.66
N ILE A 142 33.25 16.18 -10.07
CA ILE A 142 32.63 17.33 -10.74
C ILE A 142 33.43 18.57 -10.41
N SER A 143 34.01 19.21 -11.43
CA SER A 143 34.82 20.42 -11.27
C SER A 143 34.27 21.58 -12.10
N TYR A 144 34.26 22.77 -11.52
CA TYR A 144 33.84 23.99 -12.20
C TYR A 144 34.46 25.24 -11.59
N ALA A 145 34.63 26.27 -12.41
CA ALA A 145 35.04 27.59 -11.97
C ALA A 145 33.80 28.43 -11.66
N LYS A 146 33.80 29.06 -10.48
CA LYS A 146 32.80 30.03 -10.04
C LYS A 146 33.42 31.41 -10.01
N TYR A 147 32.84 32.32 -10.77
CA TYR A 147 33.25 33.71 -10.83
C TYR A 147 32.24 34.59 -10.10
N SER A 148 32.76 35.55 -9.36
CA SER A 148 32.03 36.67 -8.78
C SER A 148 32.79 37.96 -9.12
N MET A 149 32.20 39.12 -8.89
CA MET A 149 32.86 40.40 -9.19
C MET A 149 34.23 40.59 -8.51
N ARG A 150 34.52 39.87 -7.43
CA ARG A 150 35.74 40.05 -6.62
C ARG A 150 36.61 38.80 -6.50
N LYS A 151 36.11 37.63 -6.91
CA LYS A 151 36.76 36.34 -6.65
C LYS A 151 36.42 35.31 -7.71
N SER A 152 37.44 34.57 -8.13
CA SER A 152 37.31 33.30 -8.84
C SER A 152 37.63 32.16 -7.88
N GLU A 153 36.80 31.13 -7.86
CA GLU A 153 37.01 29.91 -7.08
C GLU A 153 36.90 28.69 -8.00
N LEU A 154 37.83 27.74 -7.86
CA LEU A 154 37.64 26.40 -8.40
C LEU A 154 36.88 25.57 -7.37
N LYS A 155 35.75 25.01 -7.77
CA LYS A 155 34.98 24.05 -6.98
C LYS A 155 35.24 22.65 -7.51
N LYS A 156 35.41 21.69 -6.61
CA LYS A 156 35.61 20.27 -6.91
C LYS A 156 34.83 19.44 -5.91
N TYR A 157 34.00 18.52 -6.40
CA TYR A 157 33.15 17.66 -5.59
C TYR A 157 33.32 16.20 -6.01
N SER A 158 33.43 15.30 -5.03
CA SER A 158 33.48 13.86 -5.29
C SER A 158 32.11 13.35 -5.73
N ILE A 159 32.08 12.57 -6.82
CA ILE A 159 30.85 11.94 -7.31
C ILE A 159 30.33 10.90 -6.31
N ASP A 160 31.23 10.13 -5.70
CA ASP A 160 30.85 9.14 -4.70
C ASP A 160 30.23 9.80 -3.47
N GLU A 161 30.76 10.95 -3.04
CA GLU A 161 30.20 11.73 -1.94
C GLU A 161 28.81 12.28 -2.28
N ILE A 162 28.63 12.82 -3.49
CA ILE A 162 27.31 13.28 -3.98
C ILE A 162 26.29 12.15 -3.95
N ILE A 163 26.68 10.98 -4.46
CA ILE A 163 25.82 9.79 -4.48
C ILE A 163 25.51 9.33 -3.05
N GLU A 164 26.50 9.32 -2.16
CA GLU A 164 26.32 8.87 -0.78
C GLU A 164 25.44 9.82 0.03
N ASN A 165 25.63 11.14 -0.12
CA ASN A 165 24.75 12.16 0.45
C ASN A 165 23.30 11.95 0.00
N HIS A 166 23.08 11.61 -1.28
CA HIS A 166 21.74 11.31 -1.78
C HIS A 166 21.16 10.03 -1.19
N LYS A 167 21.95 8.95 -1.08
CA LYS A 167 21.50 7.71 -0.42
C LYS A 167 21.11 7.98 1.04
N ASN A 168 21.88 8.79 1.75
CA ASN A 168 21.59 9.18 3.13
C ASN A 168 20.28 9.96 3.23
N PHE A 169 20.06 10.92 2.32
CA PHE A 169 18.78 11.62 2.19
C PHE A 169 17.62 10.64 1.98
N LEU A 170 17.69 9.78 0.96
CA LEU A 170 16.62 8.83 0.64
C LEU A 170 16.35 7.89 1.82
N ASN A 171 17.39 7.32 2.43
CA ASN A 171 17.25 6.43 3.59
C ASN A 171 16.52 7.12 4.74
N LYS A 172 16.98 8.33 5.13
CA LYS A 172 16.42 9.08 6.25
C LYS A 172 14.91 9.28 6.12
N TYR A 173 14.43 9.63 4.92
CA TYR A 173 13.02 9.94 4.71
C TYR A 173 12.16 8.70 4.44
N LEU A 174 12.69 7.70 3.73
CA LEU A 174 12.00 6.42 3.58
C LEU A 174 11.86 5.69 4.92
N ASP A 175 12.84 5.78 5.81
CA ASP A 175 12.75 5.23 7.17
C ASP A 175 11.68 5.94 8.01
N LYS A 176 11.54 7.25 7.88
CA LYS A 176 10.43 7.99 8.52
C LYS A 176 9.07 7.48 8.05
N ILE A 177 8.90 7.25 6.75
CA ILE A 177 7.66 6.71 6.18
C ILE A 177 7.41 5.30 6.71
N LEU A 178 8.40 4.40 6.64
CA LEU A 178 8.29 3.03 7.14
C LEU A 178 7.95 2.97 8.63
N ASN A 179 8.61 3.77 9.46
CA ASN A 179 8.33 3.83 10.89
C ASN A 179 6.89 4.30 11.19
N LYS A 180 6.37 5.25 10.41
CA LYS A 180 4.96 5.66 10.51
C LYS A 180 4.03 4.50 10.15
N ILE A 181 4.27 3.83 9.03
CA ILE A 181 3.48 2.68 8.57
C ILE A 181 3.44 1.59 9.66
N GLU A 182 4.60 1.20 10.20
CA GLU A 182 4.70 0.17 11.23
C GLU A 182 3.93 0.54 12.51
N LYS A 183 3.99 1.82 12.92
CA LYS A 183 3.21 2.33 14.05
C LYS A 183 1.71 2.23 13.79
N GLU A 184 1.26 2.62 12.60
CA GLU A 184 -0.16 2.63 12.23
C GLU A 184 -0.72 1.22 12.11
N ILE A 185 0.04 0.28 11.54
CA ILE A 185 -0.33 -1.15 11.50
C ILE A 185 -0.42 -1.73 12.91
N LYS A 186 0.52 -1.39 13.80
CA LYS A 186 0.47 -1.84 15.20
C LYS A 186 -0.76 -1.29 15.93
N GLU A 187 -1.12 -0.04 15.67
CA GLU A 187 -2.31 0.59 16.25
C GLU A 187 -3.59 -0.04 15.70
N TYR A 188 -3.64 -0.32 14.40
CA TYR A 188 -4.73 -1.02 13.74
C TYR A 188 -4.97 -2.40 14.35
N LYS A 189 -3.92 -3.23 14.44
CA LYS A 189 -3.98 -4.57 15.06
C LYS A 189 -4.50 -4.50 16.49
N LYS A 190 -3.93 -3.63 17.33
CA LYS A 190 -4.39 -3.41 18.70
C LYS A 190 -5.84 -2.95 18.79
N THR A 191 -6.31 -2.18 17.81
CA THR A 191 -7.69 -1.69 17.79
C THR A 191 -8.62 -2.84 17.47
N ILE A 192 -8.33 -3.61 16.43
CA ILE A 192 -9.17 -4.74 16.05
C ILE A 192 -9.17 -5.85 17.10
N GLU A 193 -8.03 -6.19 17.71
CA GLU A 193 -7.93 -7.22 18.77
C GLU A 193 -8.86 -6.98 19.97
N LYS A 194 -9.27 -5.73 20.23
CA LYS A 194 -10.23 -5.42 21.29
C LYS A 194 -11.58 -6.10 21.06
N VAL A 195 -11.90 -6.50 19.84
CA VAL A 195 -13.15 -7.20 19.50
C VAL A 195 -13.37 -8.45 20.36
N PHE A 196 -12.30 -9.16 20.73
CA PHE A 196 -12.40 -10.38 21.53
C PHE A 196 -12.84 -10.14 22.98
N ASN A 197 -12.78 -8.90 23.46
CA ASN A 197 -13.25 -8.51 24.78
C ASN A 197 -14.68 -7.93 24.76
N ILE A 198 -15.32 -7.92 23.59
CA ILE A 198 -16.65 -7.34 23.38
C ILE A 198 -17.67 -8.49 23.28
N PRO A 199 -18.87 -8.36 23.88
CA PRO A 199 -19.95 -9.34 23.70
C PRO A 199 -20.29 -9.56 22.21
N LEU A 200 -20.53 -10.82 21.80
CA LEU A 200 -20.68 -11.23 20.40
C LEU A 200 -21.57 -10.29 19.55
N ILE A 201 -22.78 -9.97 20.03
CA ILE A 201 -23.72 -9.08 19.31
C ILE A 201 -23.14 -7.69 19.01
N ASN A 202 -22.29 -7.18 19.90
CA ASN A 202 -21.67 -5.87 19.76
C ASN A 202 -20.39 -5.93 18.91
N GLN A 203 -19.82 -7.12 18.67
CA GLN A 203 -18.64 -7.28 17.83
C GLN A 203 -18.93 -6.92 16.36
N PHE A 204 -20.13 -7.23 15.87
CA PHE A 204 -20.49 -7.00 14.46
C PHE A 204 -20.44 -5.51 14.10
N GLU A 205 -21.04 -4.66 14.93
CA GLU A 205 -20.99 -3.20 14.75
C GLU A 205 -19.58 -2.65 14.99
N TYR A 206 -18.84 -3.26 15.93
CA TYR A 206 -17.47 -2.85 16.23
C TYR A 206 -16.53 -3.05 15.03
N ILE A 207 -16.57 -4.23 14.42
CA ILE A 207 -15.74 -4.56 13.24
C ILE A 207 -16.16 -3.72 12.04
N ASP A 208 -17.46 -3.64 11.74
CA ASP A 208 -17.97 -2.87 10.60
C ASP A 208 -17.54 -1.39 10.65
N ARG A 209 -17.51 -0.81 11.86
CA ARG A 209 -17.04 0.57 12.08
C ARG A 209 -15.54 0.75 11.87
N ILE A 210 -14.72 -0.27 12.14
CA ILE A 210 -13.26 -0.18 12.05
C ILE A 210 -12.77 -0.53 10.65
N ASP A 211 -13.25 -1.66 10.14
CA ASP A 211 -12.94 -2.20 8.82
C ASP A 211 -14.11 -3.05 8.34
N LYS A 212 -15.02 -2.40 7.61
CA LYS A 212 -16.20 -3.03 6.99
C LYS A 212 -15.84 -4.22 6.12
N GLU A 213 -14.73 -4.15 5.40
CA GLU A 213 -14.33 -5.16 4.42
C GLU A 213 -13.53 -6.31 5.05
N LEU A 214 -13.19 -6.23 6.34
CA LEU A 214 -12.34 -7.21 7.03
C LEU A 214 -12.81 -8.65 6.83
N LEU A 215 -14.13 -8.86 6.93
CA LEU A 215 -14.75 -10.19 6.81
C LEU A 215 -15.76 -10.26 5.66
N SER A 216 -16.39 -9.15 5.28
CA SER A 216 -17.41 -9.17 4.22
C SER A 216 -16.81 -9.51 2.84
N SER A 217 -15.50 -9.28 2.65
CA SER A 217 -14.77 -9.70 1.45
C SER A 217 -14.56 -11.21 1.35
N ILE A 218 -14.71 -11.94 2.47
CA ILE A 218 -14.51 -13.39 2.54
C ILE A 218 -15.81 -14.12 2.17
N SER A 219 -16.94 -13.72 2.76
CA SER A 219 -18.23 -14.35 2.49
C SER A 219 -19.40 -13.47 2.93
N TYR A 220 -20.53 -13.61 2.22
CA TYR A 220 -21.78 -12.92 2.51
C TYR A 220 -22.31 -13.19 3.93
N ILE A 221 -22.04 -14.39 4.47
CA ILE A 221 -22.47 -14.75 5.83
C ILE A 221 -21.84 -13.85 6.92
N PHE A 222 -20.75 -13.15 6.60
CA PHE A 222 -20.08 -12.24 7.52
C PHE A 222 -20.50 -10.78 7.37
N GLU A 223 -21.46 -10.47 6.50
CA GLU A 223 -22.07 -9.15 6.49
C GLU A 223 -22.71 -8.84 7.84
N LYS A 224 -22.57 -7.59 8.30
CA LYS A 224 -23.08 -7.15 9.61
C LYS A 224 -24.54 -7.52 9.85
N GLU A 225 -25.40 -7.27 8.88
CA GLU A 225 -26.83 -7.52 9.00
C GLU A 225 -27.16 -9.02 9.00
N SER A 226 -26.42 -9.83 8.24
CA SER A 226 -26.49 -11.30 8.29
C SER A 226 -26.12 -11.82 9.68
N LEU A 227 -25.01 -11.35 10.27
CA LEU A 227 -24.56 -11.77 11.60
C LEU A 227 -25.57 -11.40 12.70
N LYS A 228 -26.15 -10.20 12.63
CA LYS A 228 -27.25 -9.78 13.52
C LYS A 228 -28.46 -10.71 13.39
N TYR A 229 -28.83 -11.04 12.16
CA TYR A 229 -29.93 -11.96 11.87
C TYR A 229 -29.67 -13.35 12.46
N TYR A 230 -28.48 -13.91 12.29
CA TYR A 230 -28.12 -15.22 12.85
C TYR A 230 -28.13 -15.20 14.37
N TYR A 231 -27.59 -14.16 15.00
CA TYR A 231 -27.62 -14.02 16.45
C TYR A 231 -29.04 -14.00 17.01
N GLN A 232 -29.95 -13.27 16.36
CA GLN A 232 -31.36 -13.20 16.78
C GLN A 232 -32.11 -14.53 16.59
N ASN A 233 -31.74 -15.32 15.58
CA ASN A 233 -32.43 -16.57 15.22
C ASN A 233 -31.70 -17.83 15.71
N ARG A 234 -30.59 -17.72 16.45
CA ARG A 234 -29.73 -18.84 16.89
C ARG A 234 -30.43 -20.01 17.58
N THR A 235 -31.59 -19.78 18.19
CA THR A 235 -32.39 -20.82 18.85
C THR A 235 -33.42 -21.50 17.94
N LYS A 236 -33.67 -20.94 16.74
CA LYS A 236 -34.68 -21.46 15.80
C LYS A 236 -34.15 -22.63 14.97
N HIS A 237 -32.87 -22.59 14.59
CA HIS A 237 -32.24 -23.63 13.80
C HIS A 237 -30.72 -23.63 14.01
N ILE A 238 -30.11 -24.82 13.95
CA ILE A 238 -28.69 -25.01 14.22
C ILE A 238 -27.77 -24.27 13.23
N ARG A 239 -28.21 -24.10 11.97
CA ARG A 239 -27.45 -23.41 10.90
C ARG A 239 -26.96 -22.01 11.27
N TYR A 240 -27.75 -21.28 12.06
CA TYR A 240 -27.37 -19.94 12.50
C TYR A 240 -26.21 -19.98 13.50
N SER A 241 -26.20 -20.97 14.40
CA SER A 241 -25.07 -21.18 15.31
C SER A 241 -23.81 -21.54 14.54
N TYR A 242 -23.90 -22.41 13.52
CA TYR A 242 -22.77 -22.71 12.62
C TYR A 242 -22.19 -21.46 11.96
N CYS A 243 -23.04 -20.53 11.50
CA CYS A 243 -22.57 -19.28 10.91
C CYS A 243 -21.82 -18.40 11.93
N LEU A 244 -22.29 -18.33 13.18
CA LEU A 244 -21.67 -17.55 14.25
C LEU A 244 -20.34 -18.17 14.71
N GLU A 245 -20.28 -19.49 14.86
CA GLU A 245 -19.07 -20.22 15.20
C GLU A 245 -17.99 -20.04 14.13
N LYS A 246 -18.38 -20.14 12.85
CA LYS A 246 -17.50 -19.87 11.72
C LYS A 246 -17.01 -18.42 11.73
N TYR A 247 -17.89 -17.45 12.02
CA TYR A 247 -17.49 -16.05 12.18
C TYR A 247 -16.40 -15.89 13.24
N GLU A 248 -16.56 -16.47 14.44
CA GLU A 248 -15.56 -16.35 15.51
C GLU A 248 -14.21 -16.95 15.11
N ARG A 249 -14.21 -18.09 14.42
CA ARG A 249 -12.99 -18.74 13.93
C ARG A 249 -12.30 -17.91 12.85
N VAL A 250 -13.02 -17.48 11.82
CA VAL A 250 -12.47 -16.69 10.73
C VAL A 250 -11.97 -15.34 11.25
N LEU A 251 -12.72 -14.67 12.11
CA LEU A 251 -12.29 -13.44 12.78
C LEU A 251 -10.98 -13.64 13.52
N LYS A 252 -10.87 -14.72 14.30
CA LYS A 252 -9.62 -15.07 15.01
C LYS A 252 -8.47 -15.33 14.04
N SER A 253 -8.72 -16.05 12.96
CA SER A 253 -7.71 -16.37 11.95
C SER A 253 -7.19 -15.10 11.27
N VAL A 254 -8.09 -14.25 10.78
CA VAL A 254 -7.77 -12.99 10.10
C VAL A 254 -6.99 -12.04 11.01
N ILE A 255 -7.38 -11.91 12.28
CA ILE A 255 -6.72 -10.99 13.21
C ILE A 255 -5.36 -11.51 13.67
N THR A 256 -5.28 -12.79 14.01
CA THR A 256 -4.05 -13.38 14.58
C THR A 256 -3.06 -13.88 13.54
N GLY A 257 -3.48 -14.01 12.28
CA GLY A 257 -2.71 -14.63 11.20
C GLY A 257 -2.51 -16.13 11.38
N LYS A 258 -3.26 -16.78 12.29
CA LYS A 258 -3.19 -18.22 12.51
C LYS A 258 -4.22 -18.90 11.62
N GLU A 259 -3.77 -19.82 10.77
CA GLU A 259 -4.67 -20.61 9.93
C GLU A 259 -5.70 -21.37 10.79
N ASP A 260 -6.95 -21.34 10.34
CA ASP A 260 -7.99 -22.25 10.84
C ASP A 260 -7.68 -23.66 10.31
N LYS A 261 -7.41 -24.59 11.23
CA LYS A 261 -7.09 -26.00 10.92
C LYS A 261 -8.32 -26.91 11.00
N THR A 262 -9.51 -26.34 11.20
CA THR A 262 -10.75 -27.10 11.33
C THR A 262 -11.01 -27.86 10.04
N LYS A 263 -11.28 -29.17 10.16
CA LYS A 263 -11.61 -30.02 9.02
C LYS A 263 -13.12 -30.05 8.85
N TYR A 264 -13.57 -29.53 7.72
CA TYR A 264 -14.97 -29.53 7.33
C TYR A 264 -15.29 -30.75 6.47
N TYR A 265 -16.54 -31.20 6.53
CA TYR A 265 -17.12 -32.02 5.49
C TYR A 265 -18.33 -31.32 4.91
N SER A 266 -18.47 -31.46 3.60
CA SER A 266 -19.64 -30.97 2.87
C SER A 266 -20.64 -32.12 2.72
N LEU A 267 -21.92 -31.80 2.93
CA LEU A 267 -23.04 -32.68 2.62
C LEU A 267 -23.36 -32.71 1.12
N ILE A 268 -22.81 -31.76 0.36
CA ILE A 268 -22.96 -31.64 -1.09
C ILE A 268 -21.59 -31.64 -1.79
N GLU A 269 -21.56 -31.89 -3.08
CA GLU A 269 -20.33 -31.81 -3.87
C GLU A 269 -19.81 -30.35 -3.95
N ILE A 270 -18.48 -30.18 -3.94
CA ILE A 270 -17.83 -28.85 -4.02
C ILE A 270 -18.28 -28.07 -5.27
N TYR A 271 -18.44 -28.78 -6.41
CA TYR A 271 -18.93 -28.16 -7.63
C TYR A 271 -20.35 -27.58 -7.46
N ASP A 272 -21.22 -28.27 -6.72
CA ASP A 272 -22.60 -27.84 -6.50
C ASP A 272 -22.67 -26.63 -5.58
N GLU A 273 -21.81 -26.56 -4.57
CA GLU A 273 -21.64 -25.38 -3.72
C GLU A 273 -21.36 -24.14 -4.57
N GLU A 274 -20.41 -24.21 -5.49
CA GLU A 274 -20.04 -23.06 -6.32
C GLU A 274 -21.20 -22.56 -7.18
N GLN A 275 -22.00 -23.48 -7.74
CA GLN A 275 -23.16 -23.12 -8.56
C GLN A 275 -24.29 -22.52 -7.71
N LEU A 276 -24.57 -23.12 -6.55
CA LEU A 276 -25.55 -22.61 -5.59
C LEU A 276 -25.14 -21.25 -5.03
N TYR A 277 -23.84 -21.01 -4.81
CA TYR A 277 -23.32 -19.74 -4.35
C TYR A 277 -23.57 -18.61 -5.36
N LYS A 278 -23.34 -18.89 -6.64
CA LYS A 278 -23.54 -17.97 -7.77
C LYS A 278 -25.02 -17.73 -8.10
N LYS A 279 -25.93 -18.55 -7.55
CA LYS A 279 -27.35 -18.61 -7.93
C LYS A 279 -27.49 -18.79 -9.45
N ASP A 280 -26.81 -19.82 -9.98
CA ASP A 280 -26.78 -20.11 -11.41
C ASP A 280 -28.20 -20.25 -12.00
N LYS A 281 -28.39 -19.75 -13.23
CA LYS A 281 -29.71 -19.75 -13.90
C LYS A 281 -30.03 -21.07 -14.60
N ILE A 282 -29.02 -21.89 -14.87
CA ILE A 282 -29.11 -23.17 -15.57
C ILE A 282 -29.26 -24.29 -14.54
N PHE A 283 -28.36 -24.34 -13.55
CA PHE A 283 -28.44 -25.29 -12.43
C PHE A 283 -29.21 -24.66 -11.27
N THR A 284 -30.54 -24.63 -11.39
CA THR A 284 -31.42 -24.05 -10.37
C THR A 284 -31.47 -24.92 -9.12
N ILE A 285 -32.01 -24.39 -8.01
CA ILE A 285 -32.21 -25.17 -6.78
C ILE A 285 -33.07 -26.41 -7.02
N ASP A 286 -34.02 -26.35 -7.96
CA ASP A 286 -34.87 -27.50 -8.31
C ASP A 286 -34.06 -28.68 -8.86
N PHE A 287 -33.02 -28.39 -9.64
CA PHE A 287 -32.09 -29.42 -10.10
C PHE A 287 -31.39 -30.10 -8.92
N TYR A 288 -30.94 -29.32 -7.93
CA TYR A 288 -30.26 -29.86 -6.75
C TYR A 288 -31.21 -30.61 -5.79
N ILE A 289 -32.46 -30.18 -5.69
CA ILE A 289 -33.50 -30.89 -4.94
C ILE A 289 -33.68 -32.31 -5.49
N GLU A 290 -33.74 -32.47 -6.82
CA GLU A 290 -33.83 -33.78 -7.45
C GLU A 290 -32.54 -34.60 -7.27
N LYS A 291 -31.37 -33.95 -7.41
CA LYS A 291 -30.06 -34.60 -7.22
C LYS A 291 -29.88 -35.19 -5.82
N TYR A 292 -30.33 -34.48 -4.79
CA TYR A 292 -30.14 -34.83 -3.38
C TYR A 292 -31.42 -35.34 -2.69
N LYS A 293 -32.41 -35.80 -3.45
CA LYS A 293 -33.73 -36.21 -2.94
C LYS A 293 -33.69 -37.28 -1.83
N ASP A 294 -32.67 -38.13 -1.84
CA ASP A 294 -32.52 -39.24 -0.89
C ASP A 294 -31.83 -38.81 0.42
N ASN A 295 -31.36 -37.56 0.53
CA ASN A 295 -30.76 -37.01 1.75
C ASN A 295 -31.70 -35.95 2.37
N GLU A 296 -32.45 -36.36 3.39
CA GLU A 296 -33.46 -35.52 4.05
C GLU A 296 -32.89 -34.20 4.61
N ILE A 297 -31.69 -34.24 5.18
CA ILE A 297 -31.02 -33.05 5.73
C ILE A 297 -30.73 -32.06 4.60
N VAL A 298 -30.14 -32.54 3.50
CA VAL A 298 -29.81 -31.70 2.34
C VAL A 298 -31.09 -31.15 1.71
N LEU A 299 -32.10 -31.99 1.54
CA LEU A 299 -33.38 -31.60 0.95
C LEU A 299 -34.10 -30.51 1.78
N ASN A 300 -34.07 -30.59 3.10
CA ASN A 300 -34.67 -29.59 3.98
C ASN A 300 -34.01 -28.22 3.80
N GLU A 301 -32.68 -28.18 3.69
CA GLU A 301 -31.94 -26.93 3.49
C GLU A 301 -32.10 -26.38 2.08
N LEU A 302 -32.08 -27.22 1.04
CA LEU A 302 -32.35 -26.79 -0.33
C LEU A 302 -33.76 -26.21 -0.47
N ASN A 303 -34.76 -26.81 0.18
CA ASN A 303 -36.11 -26.27 0.24
C ASN A 303 -36.17 -24.93 0.99
N ASN A 304 -35.39 -24.76 2.06
CA ASN A 304 -35.26 -23.48 2.75
C ASN A 304 -34.63 -22.42 1.86
N MET A 305 -33.56 -22.76 1.15
CA MET A 305 -32.90 -21.89 0.16
C MET A 305 -33.87 -21.47 -0.94
N LYS A 306 -34.68 -22.39 -1.47
CA LYS A 306 -35.69 -22.10 -2.50
C LYS A 306 -36.73 -21.09 -2.01
N LYS A 307 -37.26 -21.30 -0.80
CA LYS A 307 -38.24 -20.37 -0.18
C LYS A 307 -37.65 -18.98 0.07
N ASN A 308 -36.35 -18.90 0.28
CA ASN A 308 -35.64 -17.70 0.69
C ASN A 308 -34.64 -17.19 -0.36
N ILE A 309 -34.87 -17.45 -1.65
CA ILE A 309 -33.96 -17.08 -2.75
C ILE A 309 -33.54 -15.60 -2.75
N ASN A 310 -34.44 -14.71 -2.30
CA ASN A 310 -34.23 -13.26 -2.23
C ASN A 310 -33.75 -12.75 -0.87
N ASN A 311 -33.70 -13.62 0.15
CA ASN A 311 -33.16 -13.30 1.48
C ASN A 311 -31.78 -13.93 1.59
N ASN A 312 -30.75 -13.13 1.32
CA ASN A 312 -29.38 -13.65 1.28
C ASN A 312 -28.91 -14.20 2.64
N ALA A 313 -29.31 -13.60 3.77
CA ALA A 313 -28.92 -14.11 5.08
C ALA A 313 -29.46 -15.53 5.28
N GLU A 314 -30.75 -15.75 5.02
CA GLU A 314 -31.35 -17.08 5.14
C GLU A 314 -30.76 -18.06 4.11
N TYR A 315 -30.65 -17.65 2.84
CA TYR A 315 -30.11 -18.46 1.75
C TYR A 315 -28.68 -18.95 2.03
N TYR A 316 -27.76 -18.02 2.33
CA TYR A 316 -26.36 -18.36 2.54
C TYR A 316 -26.12 -19.04 3.89
N SER A 317 -26.99 -18.86 4.89
CA SER A 317 -26.92 -19.66 6.13
C SER A 317 -27.20 -21.14 5.88
N SER A 318 -28.17 -21.47 5.01
CA SER A 318 -28.44 -22.84 4.59
C SER A 318 -27.30 -23.40 3.75
N LEU A 319 -26.78 -22.63 2.78
CA LEU A 319 -25.64 -23.08 1.97
C LEU A 319 -24.40 -23.34 2.84
N ASN A 320 -24.07 -22.43 3.76
CA ASN A 320 -22.95 -22.63 4.69
C ASN A 320 -23.12 -23.89 5.54
N PHE A 321 -24.34 -24.16 5.99
CA PHE A 321 -24.64 -25.37 6.75
C PHE A 321 -24.54 -26.64 5.91
N LEU A 322 -24.79 -26.60 4.60
CA LEU A 322 -24.55 -27.75 3.73
C LEU A 322 -23.07 -28.02 3.50
N CYS A 323 -22.25 -26.97 3.39
CA CYS A 323 -20.87 -27.07 2.92
C CYS A 323 -19.85 -27.31 4.04
N GLU A 324 -20.13 -26.86 5.26
CA GLU A 324 -19.12 -26.81 6.32
C GLU A 324 -19.62 -27.37 7.65
N ASN A 325 -19.95 -28.66 7.68
CA ASN A 325 -20.24 -29.36 8.92
C ASN A 325 -18.95 -29.83 9.60
N GLU A 326 -18.90 -29.70 10.92
CA GLU A 326 -17.80 -30.24 11.73
C GLU A 326 -18.01 -31.73 11.98
N LYS A 327 -16.95 -32.54 11.81
CA LYS A 327 -16.94 -33.91 12.32
C LYS A 327 -17.02 -33.87 13.85
N GLN A 328 -18.17 -34.18 14.41
CA GLN A 328 -18.20 -34.70 15.78
C GLN A 328 -17.59 -36.10 15.73
N PHE A 329 -16.39 -36.26 16.31
CA PHE A 329 -15.81 -37.58 16.56
C PHE A 329 -16.54 -38.28 17.71
#